data_AF-A0A1F1F474-F1
#
_entry.id   AF-A0A1F1F474-F1
#
_cell.length_a   1.000
_cell.length_b   1.000
_cell.length_c   1.000
_cell.angle_alpha   90.00
_cell.angle_beta   90.00
_cell.angle_gamma   90.00
#
_symmetry.space_group_name_H-M   'P 1'
#
loop_
_entity.id
_entity.type
_entity.pdbx_description
1 polymer ?
#
loop_
_entity_poly.entity_id
_entity_poly.type
_entity_poly.pdbx_seq_one_letter_code
_entity_poly.pdbx_strand_id
1 'polypeptide(L)'
;MISRKARTPRTARTARTRASSLQKHRRPRTWRLSVSALITAIMAIVGMGLLTYPTAASWISQYNQSKVTADYSAQVDGARPDAKTQIEQAHAYNDALSAGAVLEANNHVPTGAGSSKDSSLRYANILKANNEGLMARLKIPSISLDLPVYHGTADDTLLKGLGHLEGTSLPVGGKGTRSVITGHRGLAEATMFTNLDKVKTGDSLIVEVFGEVLTYRVTSTKVVEPEETEALRAEEGKDLLTLVTCTPLGINTHRILLTGERIYPTPAKDLAAAGKRPDVPHFPWWAVGLAAGLIVVGLYLWRSGYAAARVKERGLARAREAEQEPRPQTWAEQMRIWMDDDAGVEPQRWFTDLPVPPQPSEMENLALLEEIASLSAPSARWDDEELIDTAEIPVLDATRPSAGASGRTHRL
;
A
#
# COMPACT_ATOMS: atom_id res chain seq x y z
N MET A 1 -81.82 -82.24 -8.24
CA MET A 1 -80.74 -83.07 -8.80
C MET A 1 -79.44 -82.28 -8.79
N ILE A 2 -78.47 -82.75 -8.00
CA ILE A 2 -77.01 -82.86 -8.26
C ILE A 2 -76.38 -81.65 -9.00
N SER A 3 -75.41 -80.88 -8.47
CA SER A 3 -74.17 -81.34 -7.82
C SER A 3 -73.47 -80.23 -7.02
N ARG A 4 -72.86 -80.65 -5.91
CA ARG A 4 -71.89 -79.89 -5.10
C ARG A 4 -70.58 -79.70 -5.87
N LYS A 5 -69.88 -78.59 -5.64
CA LYS A 5 -68.44 -78.60 -5.35
C LYS A 5 -68.07 -77.41 -4.47
N ALA A 6 -67.64 -77.72 -3.25
CA ALA A 6 -66.92 -76.83 -2.36
C ALA A 6 -65.45 -77.30 -2.29
N ARG A 7 -64.50 -76.35 -2.33
CA ARG A 7 -63.17 -76.43 -1.67
C ARG A 7 -62.46 -75.06 -1.72
N THR A 8 -62.64 -74.31 -0.62
CA THR A 8 -61.67 -73.59 0.26
C THR A 8 -60.34 -72.98 -0.25
N PRO A 9 -59.78 -71.99 0.50
CA PRO A 9 -59.23 -70.72 -0.03
C PRO A 9 -57.70 -70.60 0.05
N ARG A 10 -57.12 -69.56 -0.58
CA ARG A 10 -55.84 -68.94 -0.14
C ARG A 10 -55.60 -67.56 -0.75
N THR A 11 -55.61 -66.56 0.13
CA THR A 11 -54.65 -65.44 0.25
C THR A 11 -54.05 -64.82 -1.02
N ALA A 12 -54.35 -63.55 -1.28
CA ALA A 12 -53.34 -62.53 -1.53
C ALA A 12 -53.92 -61.11 -1.39
N ARG A 13 -53.55 -60.43 -0.30
CA ARG A 13 -53.60 -58.97 -0.17
C ARG A 13 -52.74 -58.37 -1.30
N THR A 14 -53.33 -57.70 -2.28
CA THR A 14 -52.57 -56.76 -3.11
C THR A 14 -52.50 -55.43 -2.39
N ALA A 15 -51.28 -55.08 -2.04
CA ALA A 15 -50.91 -53.95 -1.23
C ALA A 15 -51.28 -52.63 -1.93
N ARG A 16 -51.99 -51.76 -1.19
CA ARG A 16 -51.88 -50.31 -1.34
C ARG A 16 -50.39 -49.97 -1.41
N THR A 17 -49.94 -49.48 -2.56
CA THR A 17 -48.67 -48.79 -2.72
C THR A 17 -48.70 -47.57 -1.80
N ARG A 18 -48.21 -47.75 -0.57
CA ARG A 18 -47.80 -46.65 0.29
C ARG A 18 -46.66 -45.96 -0.45
N ALA A 19 -46.94 -44.79 -1.02
CA ALA A 19 -45.92 -43.82 -1.31
C ALA A 19 -45.16 -43.55 -0.01
N SER A 20 -44.00 -44.20 0.16
CA SER A 20 -43.08 -43.89 1.23
C SER A 20 -42.52 -42.50 0.93
N SER A 21 -43.03 -41.50 1.64
CA SER A 21 -42.36 -40.23 1.78
C SER A 21 -41.02 -40.48 2.46
N LEU A 22 -39.99 -40.80 1.68
CA LEU A 22 -38.61 -40.83 2.14
C LEU A 22 -38.27 -39.43 2.60
N GLN A 23 -38.40 -39.21 3.90
CA GLN A 23 -37.98 -38.00 4.59
C GLN A 23 -36.45 -37.92 4.42
N LYS A 24 -36.04 -37.20 3.37
CA LYS A 24 -34.64 -37.03 2.98
C LYS A 24 -33.93 -36.29 4.11
N HIS A 25 -33.29 -37.02 5.02
CA HIS A 25 -32.43 -36.43 6.04
C HIS A 25 -31.40 -35.54 5.34
N ARG A 26 -31.59 -34.22 5.44
CA ARG A 26 -30.62 -33.23 4.99
C ARG A 26 -29.38 -33.41 5.88
N ARG A 27 -28.35 -34.07 5.35
CA ARG A 27 -27.05 -34.14 6.01
C ARG A 27 -26.58 -32.71 6.34
N PRO A 28 -25.94 -32.49 7.50
CA PRO A 28 -25.43 -31.18 7.85
C PRO A 28 -24.44 -30.72 6.78
N ARG A 29 -24.63 -29.50 6.29
CA ARG A 29 -23.80 -28.90 5.24
C ARG A 29 -22.37 -28.78 5.76
N THR A 30 -21.47 -29.56 5.18
CA THR A 30 -20.05 -29.50 5.53
C THR A 30 -19.43 -28.29 4.83
N TRP A 31 -18.90 -27.36 5.62
CA TRP A 31 -18.16 -26.21 5.10
C TRP A 31 -16.94 -26.68 4.30
N ARG A 32 -16.64 -26.02 3.19
CA ARG A 32 -15.50 -26.36 2.32
C ARG A 32 -14.78 -25.11 1.87
N LEU A 33 -13.47 -25.05 2.05
CA LEU A 33 -12.66 -23.94 1.57
C LEU A 33 -12.63 -23.91 0.03
N SER A 34 -12.92 -22.75 -0.56
CA SER A 34 -12.71 -22.51 -2.00
C SER A 34 -11.29 -21.96 -2.22
N VAL A 35 -10.54 -22.56 -3.13
CA VAL A 35 -9.17 -22.12 -3.48
C VAL A 35 -9.18 -20.70 -4.06
N SER A 36 -10.15 -20.37 -4.93
CA SER A 36 -10.26 -19.01 -5.48
C SER A 36 -10.61 -17.97 -4.41
N ALA A 37 -11.46 -18.33 -3.44
CA ALA A 37 -11.77 -17.46 -2.32
C ALA A 37 -10.56 -17.26 -1.41
N LEU A 38 -9.75 -18.31 -1.20
CA LEU A 38 -8.49 -18.23 -0.46
C LEU A 38 -7.49 -17.30 -1.15
N ILE A 39 -7.28 -17.45 -2.46
CA ILE A 39 -6.37 -16.57 -3.23
C ILE A 39 -6.84 -15.11 -3.13
N THR A 40 -8.15 -14.87 -3.30
CA THR A 40 -8.74 -13.52 -3.17
C THR A 40 -8.51 -12.94 -1.77
N ALA A 41 -8.70 -13.75 -0.72
CA ALA A 41 -8.48 -13.32 0.66
C ALA A 41 -7.00 -13.01 0.95
N ILE A 42 -6.07 -13.82 0.43
CA ILE A 42 -4.63 -13.57 0.56
C ILE A 42 -4.27 -12.25 -0.12
N MET A 43 -4.72 -12.05 -1.37
CA MET A 43 -4.50 -10.79 -2.11
C MET A 43 -5.05 -9.59 -1.33
N ALA A 44 -6.25 -9.71 -0.74
CA ALA A 44 -6.83 -8.65 0.08
C ALA A 44 -6.01 -8.36 1.34
N ILE A 45 -5.53 -9.39 2.05
CA ILE A 45 -4.70 -9.22 3.25
C ILE A 45 -3.35 -8.58 2.89
N VAL A 46 -2.72 -9.02 1.80
CA VAL A 46 -1.46 -8.42 1.31
C VAL A 46 -1.68 -6.95 0.95
N GLY A 47 -2.75 -6.64 0.21
CA GLY A 47 -3.10 -5.26 -0.15
C GLY A 47 -3.35 -4.38 1.09
N MET A 48 -4.10 -4.88 2.08
CA MET A 48 -4.32 -4.18 3.34
C MET A 48 -3.00 -3.95 4.11
N GLY A 49 -2.11 -4.94 4.14
CA GLY A 49 -0.80 -4.84 4.77
C GLY A 49 0.07 -3.75 4.13
N LEU A 50 0.17 -3.75 2.80
CA LEU A 50 0.94 -2.74 2.04
C LEU A 50 0.41 -1.33 2.27
N LEU A 51 -0.92 -1.13 2.26
CA LEU A 51 -1.53 0.18 2.50
C LEU A 51 -1.34 0.67 3.93
N THR A 52 -1.33 -0.25 4.90
CA THR A 52 -1.23 0.11 6.33
C THR A 52 0.22 0.32 6.76
N TYR A 53 1.20 -0.28 6.07
CA TYR A 53 2.60 -0.26 6.47
C TYR A 53 3.17 1.14 6.75
N PRO A 54 3.06 2.14 5.85
CA PRO A 54 3.64 3.47 6.11
C PRO A 54 3.02 4.14 7.33
N THR A 55 1.71 3.96 7.52
CA THR A 55 0.98 4.54 8.66
C THR A 55 1.42 3.87 9.97
N ALA A 56 1.57 2.54 9.98
CA ALA A 56 2.03 1.80 11.14
C ALA A 56 3.50 2.13 11.47
N ALA A 57 4.38 2.18 10.46
CA ALA A 57 5.78 2.55 10.62
C ALA A 57 5.93 3.96 11.18
N SER A 58 5.23 4.94 10.61
CA SER A 58 5.18 6.32 11.13
C SER A 58 4.67 6.39 12.56
N TRP A 59 3.68 5.59 12.94
CA TRP A 59 3.17 5.55 14.30
C TRP A 59 4.22 4.99 15.28
N ILE A 60 4.90 3.89 14.91
CA ILE A 60 5.97 3.29 15.72
C ILE A 60 7.14 4.26 15.88
N SER A 61 7.52 4.96 14.81
CA SER A 61 8.59 5.96 14.85
C SER A 61 8.25 7.11 15.81
N GLN A 62 7.05 7.69 15.70
CA GLN A 62 6.58 8.72 16.64
C GLN A 62 6.55 8.21 18.09
N TYR A 63 6.18 6.95 18.32
CA TYR A 63 6.22 6.34 19.65
C TYR A 63 7.65 6.23 20.22
N ASN A 64 8.61 5.85 19.39
CA ASN A 64 10.01 5.79 19.82
C ASN A 64 10.58 7.19 20.09
N GLN A 65 10.25 8.16 19.24
CA GLN A 65 10.64 9.56 19.40
C GLN A 65 10.03 10.19 20.66
N SER A 66 8.78 9.85 20.98
CA SER A 66 8.12 10.37 22.17
C SER A 66 8.71 9.82 23.46
N LYS A 67 9.24 8.59 23.46
CA LYS A 67 10.01 8.05 24.59
C LYS A 67 11.29 8.82 24.84
N VAL A 68 12.10 9.04 23.80
CA VAL A 68 13.36 9.81 23.90
C VAL A 68 13.07 11.20 24.48
N THR A 69 12.00 11.81 24.01
CA THR A 69 11.58 13.15 24.41
C THR A 69 10.99 13.18 25.83
N ALA A 70 10.20 12.17 26.22
CA ALA A 70 9.68 12.03 27.57
C ALA A 70 10.78 11.88 28.62
N ASP A 71 11.89 11.23 28.24
CA ASP A 71 13.05 10.99 29.10
C ASP A 71 14.11 12.10 28.98
N TYR A 72 13.89 13.15 28.19
CA TYR A 72 14.87 14.21 27.94
C TYR A 72 15.38 14.87 29.23
N SER A 73 14.47 15.27 30.13
CA SER A 73 14.85 15.89 31.41
C SER A 73 15.75 14.99 32.25
N ALA A 74 15.43 13.69 32.32
CA ALA A 74 16.24 12.73 33.06
C ALA A 74 17.63 12.51 32.44
N GLN A 75 17.73 12.59 31.11
CA GLN A 75 19.01 12.52 30.40
C GLN A 75 19.86 13.78 30.65
N VAL A 76 19.24 14.96 30.67
CA VAL A 76 19.91 16.22 31.04
C VAL A 76 20.43 16.18 32.48
N ASP A 77 19.64 15.66 33.43
CA ASP A 77 20.05 15.56 34.84
C ASP A 77 21.28 14.65 35.03
N GLY A 78 21.43 13.63 34.17
CA GLY A 78 22.58 12.72 34.15
C GLY A 78 23.78 13.24 33.36
N ALA A 79 23.62 14.32 32.59
CA ALA A 79 24.67 14.82 31.71
C ALA A 79 25.85 15.44 32.49
N ARG A 80 27.03 15.37 31.89
CA ARG A 80 28.26 15.97 32.42
C ARG A 80 28.95 16.77 31.30
N PRO A 81 29.34 18.05 31.53
CA PRO A 81 29.10 18.88 32.73
C PRO A 81 27.61 19.09 33.05
N ASP A 82 27.31 19.64 34.22
CA ASP A 82 25.92 19.93 34.63
C ASP A 82 25.25 20.94 33.67
N ALA A 83 23.93 21.03 33.76
CA ALA A 83 23.15 21.78 32.79
C ALA A 83 23.48 23.28 32.75
N LYS A 84 23.77 23.90 33.90
CA LYS A 84 24.14 25.32 33.96
C LYS A 84 25.46 25.55 33.24
N THR A 85 26.46 24.70 33.51
CA THR A 85 27.77 24.78 32.83
C THR A 85 27.63 24.58 31.32
N GLN A 86 26.79 23.65 30.87
CA GLN A 86 26.54 23.41 29.44
C GLN A 86 25.90 24.63 28.75
N ILE A 87 24.96 25.32 29.42
CA ILE A 87 24.36 26.55 28.91
C ILE A 87 25.39 27.69 28.83
N GLU A 88 26.22 27.87 29.86
CA GLU A 88 27.29 28.86 29.85
C GLU A 88 28.29 28.61 28.71
N GLN A 89 28.67 27.35 28.48
CA GLN A 89 29.51 26.94 27.34
C GLN A 89 28.83 27.20 26.00
N ALA A 90 27.51 27.00 25.90
CA ALA A 90 26.76 27.25 24.68
C ALA A 90 26.70 28.74 24.32
N HIS A 91 26.52 29.62 25.31
CA HIS A 91 26.62 31.06 25.09
C HIS A 91 28.03 31.49 24.68
N ALA A 92 29.06 30.98 25.36
CA ALA A 92 30.45 31.27 24.99
C ALA A 92 30.79 30.79 23.56
N TYR A 93 30.26 29.64 23.14
CA TYR A 93 30.38 29.16 21.77
C TYR A 93 29.69 30.09 20.77
N ASN A 94 28.46 30.53 21.06
CA ASN A 94 27.70 31.44 20.19
C ASN A 94 28.39 32.81 20.04
N ASP A 95 28.96 33.34 21.13
CA ASP A 95 29.71 34.60 21.12
C ASP A 95 30.98 34.47 20.26
N ALA A 96 31.70 33.34 20.39
CA ALA A 96 32.89 33.05 19.58
C ALA A 96 32.55 32.84 18.09
N LEU A 97 31.45 32.16 17.78
CA LEU A 97 30.98 31.93 16.41
C LEU A 97 30.63 33.26 15.73
N SER A 98 29.97 34.17 16.45
CA SER A 98 29.59 35.49 15.95
C SER A 98 30.82 36.37 15.63
N ALA A 99 31.96 36.12 16.28
CA ALA A 99 33.21 36.85 16.08
C ALA A 99 34.04 36.37 14.86
N GLY A 100 33.64 35.31 14.15
CA GLY A 100 34.46 34.68 13.10
C GLY A 100 33.71 34.02 11.94
N ALA A 101 32.47 34.43 11.64
CA ALA A 101 31.57 33.71 10.74
C ALA A 101 32.08 33.59 9.28
N VAL A 102 32.39 32.35 8.87
CA VAL A 102 32.38 31.90 7.46
C VAL A 102 31.55 30.63 7.39
N LEU A 103 30.45 30.68 6.63
CA LEU A 103 29.69 29.50 6.22
C LEU A 103 30.24 29.06 4.87
N GLU A 104 30.91 27.91 4.82
CA GLU A 104 31.25 27.26 3.56
C GLU A 104 30.03 26.49 3.07
N ALA A 105 29.27 27.12 2.18
CA ALA A 105 28.11 26.54 1.51
C ALA A 105 28.57 25.72 0.30
N ASN A 106 28.84 24.43 0.48
CA ASN A 106 29.03 23.52 -0.65
C ASN A 106 28.68 22.07 -0.27
N ASN A 107 27.44 21.83 0.12
CA ASN A 107 26.82 20.51 -0.01
C ASN A 107 25.29 20.60 0.05
N HIS A 108 24.61 19.65 -0.60
CA HIS A 108 23.15 19.50 -0.61
C HIS A 108 22.53 19.18 0.78
N VAL A 109 23.41 18.95 1.76
CA VAL A 109 23.13 18.83 3.18
C VAL A 109 23.71 20.08 3.85
N PRO A 110 22.93 20.84 4.64
CA PRO A 110 23.48 21.94 5.41
C PRO A 110 24.60 21.41 6.32
N THR A 111 25.84 21.83 6.09
CA THR A 111 27.01 21.52 6.92
C THR A 111 27.72 22.84 7.24
N GLY A 112 28.11 23.08 8.49
CA GLY A 112 28.96 24.23 8.83
C GLY A 112 30.37 23.80 9.18
N ALA A 113 31.35 24.62 8.80
CA ALA A 113 32.78 24.39 9.01
C ALA A 113 33.35 25.20 10.20
N GLY A 114 32.54 25.47 11.22
CA GLY A 114 32.95 26.24 12.40
C GLY A 114 33.83 25.42 13.35
N SER A 115 35.14 25.65 13.33
CA SER A 115 36.08 24.99 14.28
C SER A 115 36.62 26.00 15.30
N SER A 116 36.33 25.78 16.58
CA SER A 116 36.95 26.52 17.69
C SER A 116 38.31 25.91 18.05
N LYS A 117 39.31 26.77 18.32
CA LYS A 117 40.63 26.35 18.82
C LYS A 117 40.62 25.96 20.30
N ASP A 118 39.58 26.37 21.04
CA ASP A 118 39.37 25.97 22.44
C ASP A 118 38.71 24.58 22.48
N SER A 119 39.38 23.61 23.12
CA SER A 119 38.90 22.24 23.24
C SER A 119 37.63 22.10 24.10
N SER A 120 37.32 23.10 24.94
CA SER A 120 36.09 23.16 25.73
C SER A 120 34.88 23.65 24.92
N LEU A 121 35.11 24.39 23.83
CA LEU A 121 34.07 24.93 22.94
C LEU A 121 33.88 24.07 21.69
N ARG A 122 34.11 22.77 21.80
CA ARG A 122 33.88 21.84 20.69
C ARG A 122 32.39 21.55 20.57
N TYR A 123 31.80 21.93 19.44
CA TYR A 123 30.39 21.72 19.10
C TYR A 123 29.82 20.38 19.59
N ALA A 124 30.50 19.26 19.29
CA ALA A 124 30.05 17.91 19.63
C ALA A 124 29.98 17.58 21.14
N ASN A 125 30.49 18.45 22.01
CA ASN A 125 30.54 18.24 23.46
C ASN A 125 29.63 19.18 24.26
N ILE A 126 29.09 20.23 23.63
CA ILE A 126 28.25 21.25 24.30
C ILE A 126 26.79 20.89 24.09
N LEU A 127 25.95 21.03 25.12
CA LEU A 127 24.55 20.60 25.10
C LEU A 127 24.38 19.11 24.77
N LYS A 128 25.30 18.24 25.18
CA LYS A 128 25.22 16.80 24.90
C LYS A 128 24.56 16.04 26.05
N ALA A 129 23.28 15.70 25.90
CA ALA A 129 22.51 14.98 26.94
C ALA A 129 22.83 13.47 26.98
N ASN A 130 23.23 12.89 25.84
CA ASN A 130 23.59 11.47 25.76
C ASN A 130 24.66 11.19 24.68
N ASN A 131 25.09 9.94 24.56
CA ASN A 131 26.12 9.53 23.58
C ASN A 131 25.65 9.57 22.12
N GLU A 132 24.33 9.65 21.89
CA GLU A 132 23.73 9.76 20.56
C GLU A 132 23.67 11.21 20.07
N GLY A 133 24.11 12.18 20.90
CA GLY A 133 24.13 13.59 20.55
C GLY A 133 22.78 14.27 20.74
N LEU A 134 21.90 13.78 21.62
CA LEU A 134 20.66 14.47 21.97
C LEU A 134 20.97 15.85 22.56
N MET A 135 20.44 16.90 21.94
CA MET A 135 20.74 18.31 22.24
C MET A 135 19.58 19.00 22.94
N ALA A 136 18.41 18.97 22.31
CA ALA A 136 17.24 19.71 22.74
C ALA A 136 15.96 18.95 22.35
N ARG A 137 14.82 19.55 22.69
CA ARG A 137 13.50 19.13 22.24
C ARG A 137 12.83 20.32 21.58
N LEU A 138 12.22 20.11 20.41
CA LEU A 138 11.46 21.12 19.69
C LEU A 138 9.98 20.75 19.68
N LYS A 139 9.13 21.72 20.01
CA LYS A 139 7.67 21.59 19.99
C LYS A 139 7.05 22.66 19.10
N ILE A 140 6.09 22.25 18.28
CA ILE A 140 5.27 23.14 17.44
C ILE A 140 3.81 22.71 17.59
N PRO A 141 3.06 23.33 18.54
CA PRO A 141 1.71 22.88 18.88
C PRO A 141 0.72 22.90 17.70
N SER A 142 0.85 23.85 16.76
CA SER A 142 -0.08 23.98 15.63
C SER A 142 -0.08 22.80 14.66
N ILE A 143 0.98 21.98 14.69
CA ILE A 143 1.12 20.78 13.85
C ILE A 143 1.36 19.51 14.68
N SER A 144 1.13 19.56 16.00
CA SER A 144 1.38 18.46 16.95
C SER A 144 2.80 17.88 16.83
N LEU A 145 3.80 18.73 16.58
CA LEU A 145 5.19 18.31 16.52
C LEU A 145 5.82 18.37 17.91
N ASP A 146 6.47 17.29 18.30
CA ASP A 146 7.22 17.18 19.54
C ASP A 146 8.37 16.17 19.33
N LEU A 147 9.56 16.68 19.00
CA LEU A 147 10.67 15.86 18.51
C LEU A 147 11.99 16.19 19.21
N PRO A 148 12.86 15.17 19.38
CA PRO A 148 14.23 15.40 19.81
C PRO A 148 15.03 16.10 18.71
N VAL A 149 15.93 16.97 19.13
CA VAL A 149 16.93 17.65 18.30
C VAL A 149 18.29 17.08 18.68
N TYR A 150 19.05 16.62 17.70
CA TYR A 150 20.37 16.03 17.85
C TYR A 150 21.45 16.93 17.24
N HIS A 151 22.71 16.66 17.57
CA HIS A 151 23.85 17.31 16.96
C HIS A 151 24.03 16.88 15.51
N GLY A 152 24.15 17.88 14.62
CA GLY A 152 24.55 17.66 13.24
C GLY A 152 23.37 17.26 12.35
N THR A 153 23.69 17.06 11.08
CA THR A 153 22.69 16.94 10.00
C THR A 153 22.96 15.75 9.09
N ALA A 154 23.77 14.79 9.55
CA ALA A 154 24.02 13.55 8.83
C ALA A 154 22.72 12.71 8.72
N ASP A 155 22.59 11.92 7.67
CA ASP A 155 21.39 11.12 7.40
C ASP A 155 20.96 10.26 8.59
N ASP A 156 21.90 9.56 9.24
CA ASP A 156 21.64 8.75 10.43
C ASP A 156 21.05 9.55 11.60
N THR A 157 21.32 10.85 11.67
CA THR A 157 20.77 11.76 12.67
C THR A 157 19.36 12.18 12.29
N LEU A 158 19.16 12.56 11.02
CA LEU A 158 17.87 13.02 10.51
C LEU A 158 16.82 11.91 10.37
N LEU A 159 17.26 10.64 10.35
CA LEU A 159 16.37 9.48 10.45
C LEU A 159 15.86 9.25 11.88
N LYS A 160 16.60 9.69 12.91
CA LYS A 160 16.21 9.53 14.33
C LYS A 160 15.30 10.67 14.80
N GLY A 161 15.58 11.90 14.37
CA GLY A 161 14.83 13.08 14.77
C GLY A 161 15.26 14.31 13.98
N LEU A 162 15.28 15.45 14.65
CA LEU A 162 15.74 16.71 14.06
C LEU A 162 17.24 16.86 14.27
N GLY A 163 17.91 17.58 13.37
CA GLY A 163 19.34 17.86 13.46
C GLY A 163 19.59 19.35 13.64
N HIS A 164 20.49 19.72 14.55
CA HIS A 164 21.02 21.07 14.62
C HIS A 164 22.12 21.26 13.56
N LEU A 165 22.04 22.34 12.80
CA LEU A 165 23.02 22.68 11.79
C LEU A 165 24.29 23.24 12.45
N GLU A 166 25.36 22.43 12.44
CA GLU A 166 26.70 22.87 12.85
C GLU A 166 27.10 24.14 12.09
N GLY A 167 27.84 25.04 12.76
CA GLY A 167 28.20 26.35 12.22
C GLY A 167 27.11 27.42 12.33
N THR A 168 25.93 27.08 12.89
CA THR A 168 24.93 28.06 13.34
C THR A 168 24.91 28.14 14.87
N SER A 169 24.24 29.16 15.42
CA SER A 169 24.20 29.34 16.87
C SER A 169 23.51 28.16 17.55
N LEU A 170 24.08 27.64 18.63
CA LEU A 170 23.43 26.66 19.49
C LEU A 170 22.08 27.21 20.00
N PRO A 171 21.07 26.36 20.21
CA PRO A 171 19.68 26.76 20.43
C PRO A 171 19.37 27.27 21.85
N VAL A 172 20.29 28.06 22.44
CA VAL A 172 20.15 28.74 23.74
C VAL A 172 19.74 30.22 23.60
N GLY A 173 19.52 30.67 22.36
CA GLY A 173 19.13 32.03 22.04
C GLY A 173 20.18 33.08 22.40
N GLY A 174 19.73 34.33 22.49
CA GLY A 174 20.59 35.50 22.66
C GLY A 174 20.53 36.45 21.47
N LYS A 175 20.74 37.74 21.72
CA LYS A 175 20.75 38.74 20.64
C LYS A 175 21.93 38.51 19.72
N GLY A 176 21.73 38.71 18.42
CA GLY A 176 22.75 38.44 17.41
C GLY A 176 22.93 36.95 17.10
N THR A 177 21.99 36.08 17.51
CA THR A 177 22.08 34.63 17.28
C THR A 177 21.03 34.16 16.29
N ARG A 178 21.38 33.12 15.53
CA ARG A 178 20.42 32.35 14.74
C ARG A 178 20.75 30.87 14.84
N SER A 179 19.87 30.11 15.49
CA SER A 179 19.94 28.66 15.48
C SER A 179 19.18 28.09 14.29
N VAL A 180 19.73 27.06 13.67
CA VAL A 180 19.11 26.40 12.52
C VAL A 180 18.91 24.91 12.83
N ILE A 181 17.67 24.46 12.76
CA ILE A 181 17.28 23.07 12.97
C ILE A 181 16.71 22.52 11.66
N THR A 182 17.23 21.39 11.21
CA THR A 182 16.80 20.71 9.98
C THR A 182 16.08 19.41 10.30
N GLY A 183 15.24 18.97 9.38
CA GLY A 183 14.54 17.70 9.46
C GLY A 183 14.02 17.24 8.11
N HIS A 184 13.92 15.94 7.92
CA HIS A 184 13.36 15.38 6.69
C HIS A 184 11.88 15.74 6.51
N ARG A 185 11.42 15.71 5.26
CA ARG A 185 10.03 15.87 4.87
C ARG A 185 9.63 14.75 3.92
N GLY A 186 8.50 14.11 4.19
CA GLY A 186 7.93 13.06 3.35
C GLY A 186 8.59 11.69 3.51
N LEU A 187 9.16 11.36 4.67
CA LEU A 187 9.62 9.99 4.93
C LEU A 187 8.42 9.03 5.02
N ALA A 188 8.58 7.82 4.46
CA ALA A 188 7.54 6.79 4.54
C ALA A 188 7.29 6.32 5.99
N GLU A 189 8.31 6.37 6.83
CA GLU A 189 8.32 5.77 8.17
C GLU A 189 8.29 6.79 9.31
N ALA A 190 8.29 8.11 9.03
CA ALA A 190 8.28 9.13 10.07
C ALA A 190 7.72 10.47 9.58
N THR A 191 7.00 11.19 10.43
CA THR A 191 6.40 12.48 10.06
C THR A 191 7.44 13.61 10.00
N MET A 192 8.37 13.71 10.96
CA MET A 192 9.43 14.74 10.97
C MET A 192 8.87 16.16 10.63
N PHE A 193 9.48 16.89 9.70
CA PHE A 193 9.00 18.18 9.19
C PHE A 193 8.03 18.09 8.01
N THR A 194 7.36 16.95 7.82
CA THR A 194 6.39 16.77 6.72
C THR A 194 5.30 17.83 6.71
N ASN A 195 4.84 18.28 7.88
CA ASN A 195 3.78 19.27 8.06
C ASN A 195 4.30 20.70 8.29
N LEU A 196 5.59 20.98 8.09
CA LEU A 196 6.16 22.30 8.37
C LEU A 196 5.56 23.40 7.48
N ASP A 197 5.09 23.04 6.29
CA ASP A 197 4.36 23.91 5.36
C ASP A 197 2.98 24.37 5.87
N LYS A 198 2.45 23.73 6.92
CA LYS A 198 1.16 24.09 7.54
C LYS A 198 1.29 25.11 8.66
N VAL A 199 2.52 25.38 9.13
CA VAL A 199 2.81 26.34 10.18
C VAL A 199 2.64 27.76 9.63
N LYS A 200 2.03 28.64 10.42
CA LYS A 200 1.66 29.99 9.99
C LYS A 200 2.42 31.06 10.78
N THR A 201 2.55 32.25 10.20
CA THR A 201 2.99 33.44 10.93
C THR A 201 2.14 33.63 12.19
N GLY A 202 2.80 33.84 13.33
CA GLY A 202 2.16 33.93 14.64
C GLY A 202 2.19 32.64 15.45
N ASP A 203 2.40 31.47 14.82
CA ASP A 203 2.54 30.20 15.54
C ASP A 203 3.79 30.22 16.45
N SER A 204 3.78 29.35 17.46
CA SER A 204 4.87 29.24 18.44
C SER A 204 5.79 28.06 18.14
N LEU A 205 7.09 28.30 18.17
CA LEU A 205 8.14 27.29 18.19
C LEU A 205 8.74 27.28 19.59
N ILE A 206 8.73 26.15 20.28
CA ILE A 206 9.18 26.05 21.67
C ILE A 206 10.36 25.10 21.73
N VAL A 207 11.49 25.57 22.24
CA VAL A 207 12.71 24.78 22.46
C VAL A 207 12.87 24.55 23.95
N GLU A 208 12.97 23.28 24.35
CA GLU A 208 13.42 22.88 25.69
C GLU A 208 14.87 22.42 25.56
N VAL A 209 15.79 23.09 26.26
CA VAL A 209 17.24 22.84 26.17
C VAL A 209 17.89 22.99 27.54
N PHE A 210 18.44 21.90 28.08
CA PHE A 210 19.25 21.91 29.31
C PHE A 210 18.63 22.71 30.49
N GLY A 211 17.32 22.53 30.70
CA GLY A 211 16.57 23.20 31.77
C GLY A 211 15.99 24.56 31.39
N GLU A 212 16.37 25.13 30.25
CA GLU A 212 15.79 26.35 29.70
C GLU A 212 14.63 26.07 28.75
N VAL A 213 13.72 27.05 28.67
CA VAL A 213 12.60 27.05 27.73
C VAL A 213 12.61 28.36 26.94
N LEU A 214 12.66 28.23 25.62
CA LEU A 214 12.70 29.34 24.69
C LEU A 214 11.48 29.25 23.78
N THR A 215 10.69 30.32 23.72
CA THR A 215 9.55 30.41 22.80
C THR A 215 9.84 31.44 21.72
N TYR A 216 9.71 31.03 20.48
CA TYR A 216 9.82 31.87 19.29
C TYR A 216 8.45 31.99 18.63
N ARG A 217 8.17 33.16 18.05
CA ARG A 217 6.98 33.39 17.22
C ARG A 217 7.39 33.38 15.77
N VAL A 218 6.72 32.58 14.95
CA VAL A 218 6.96 32.51 13.50
C VAL A 218 6.69 33.88 12.89
N THR A 219 7.68 34.43 12.20
CA THR A 219 7.60 35.74 11.55
C THR A 219 7.58 35.61 10.03
N SER A 220 8.25 34.60 9.47
CA SER A 220 8.29 34.40 8.02
C SER A 220 8.48 32.94 7.62
N THR A 221 8.08 32.63 6.39
CA THR A 221 8.36 31.38 5.70
C THR A 221 8.77 31.70 4.28
N LYS A 222 9.91 31.16 3.83
CA LYS A 222 10.46 31.36 2.49
C LYS A 222 10.73 30.00 1.84
N VAL A 223 10.64 29.96 0.51
CA VAL A 223 11.13 28.84 -0.30
C VAL A 223 12.33 29.35 -1.07
N VAL A 224 13.48 28.68 -0.92
CA VAL A 224 14.76 29.10 -1.49
C VAL A 224 15.45 27.92 -2.18
N GLU A 225 16.43 28.22 -3.02
CA GLU A 225 17.32 27.20 -3.59
C GLU A 225 18.27 26.66 -2.50
N PRO A 226 18.74 25.39 -2.58
CA PRO A 226 19.60 24.79 -1.57
C PRO A 226 20.90 25.57 -1.30
N GLU A 227 21.42 26.29 -2.30
CA GLU A 227 22.67 27.05 -2.23
C GLU A 227 22.49 28.43 -1.57
N GLU A 228 21.24 28.90 -1.39
CA GLU A 228 20.92 30.22 -0.85
C GLU A 228 21.01 30.24 0.70
N THR A 229 22.22 30.07 1.20
CA THR A 229 22.52 29.98 2.64
C THR A 229 22.55 31.35 3.35
N GLU A 230 22.49 32.45 2.60
CA GLU A 230 22.55 33.81 3.17
C GLU A 230 21.36 34.12 4.09
N ALA A 231 20.22 33.51 3.82
CA ALA A 231 19.04 33.60 4.66
C ALA A 231 19.20 32.91 6.04
N LEU A 232 20.28 32.14 6.24
CA LEU A 232 20.60 31.43 7.49
C LEU A 232 21.66 32.14 8.33
N ARG A 233 22.13 33.33 7.92
CA ARG A 233 23.07 34.11 8.72
C ARG A 233 22.39 34.73 9.94
N ALA A 234 23.15 34.90 11.02
CA ALA A 234 22.70 35.65 12.18
C ALA A 234 22.44 37.12 11.81
N GLU A 235 21.46 37.73 12.47
CA GLU A 235 21.11 39.14 12.29
C GLU A 235 21.40 39.91 13.58
N GLU A 236 22.11 41.03 13.46
CA GLU A 236 22.48 41.85 14.61
C GLU A 236 21.24 42.26 15.43
N GLY A 237 21.33 42.10 16.75
CA GLY A 237 20.27 42.48 17.67
C GLY A 237 19.06 41.54 17.72
N LYS A 238 18.96 40.53 16.84
CA LYS A 238 17.85 39.57 16.80
C LYS A 238 18.23 38.22 17.41
N ASP A 239 17.26 37.55 18.04
CA ASP A 239 17.37 36.15 18.50
C ASP A 239 16.41 35.32 17.63
N LEU A 240 16.99 34.53 16.72
CA LEU A 240 16.25 33.84 15.66
C LEU A 240 16.39 32.32 15.75
N LEU A 241 15.31 31.63 15.41
CA LEU A 241 15.30 30.18 15.18
C LEU A 241 14.77 29.93 13.77
N THR A 242 15.52 29.19 12.95
CA THR A 242 15.06 28.80 11.61
C THR A 242 14.94 27.29 11.50
N LEU A 243 13.78 26.83 11.04
CA LEU A 243 13.52 25.44 10.72
C LEU A 243 13.66 25.23 9.23
N VAL A 244 14.41 24.20 8.83
CA VAL A 244 14.75 23.90 7.43
C VAL A 244 14.25 22.53 7.04
N THR A 245 13.59 22.44 5.88
CA THR A 245 13.23 21.15 5.28
C THR A 245 13.17 21.22 3.76
N CYS A 246 13.18 20.08 3.07
CA CYS A 246 13.12 20.01 1.61
C CYS A 246 11.70 20.24 1.06
N THR A 247 11.60 20.80 -0.15
CA THR A 247 10.32 21.01 -0.85
C THR A 247 10.55 21.08 -2.37
N PRO A 248 9.54 20.87 -3.24
CA PRO A 248 8.24 20.23 -3.00
C PRO A 248 8.39 18.78 -2.55
N LEU A 249 7.35 18.23 -1.91
CA LEU A 249 7.37 16.85 -1.40
C LEU A 249 7.56 15.85 -2.54
N GLY A 250 8.52 14.94 -2.39
CA GLY A 250 8.88 13.94 -3.41
C GLY A 250 9.83 14.44 -4.51
N ILE A 251 10.09 15.76 -4.58
CA ILE A 251 11.01 16.37 -5.56
C ILE A 251 12.26 16.94 -4.87
N ASN A 252 12.08 17.61 -3.73
CA ASN A 252 13.15 18.09 -2.84
C ASN A 252 14.18 19.04 -3.50
N THR A 253 13.81 19.75 -4.57
CA THR A 253 14.70 20.68 -5.28
C THR A 253 14.99 21.96 -4.50
N HIS A 254 14.06 22.42 -3.66
CA HIS A 254 14.15 23.64 -2.89
C HIS A 254 14.16 23.35 -1.39
N ARG A 255 14.30 24.41 -0.58
CA ARG A 255 14.21 24.36 0.89
C ARG A 255 13.14 25.33 1.40
N ILE A 256 12.33 24.87 2.36
CA ILE A 256 11.50 25.75 3.18
C ILE A 256 12.38 26.26 4.32
N LEU A 257 12.45 27.57 4.48
CA LEU A 257 13.03 28.24 5.63
C LEU A 257 11.90 28.88 6.43
N LEU A 258 11.60 28.33 7.60
CA LEU A 258 10.60 28.88 8.51
C LEU A 258 11.31 29.54 9.68
N THR A 259 11.23 30.86 9.77
CA THR A 259 11.96 31.64 10.79
C THR A 259 10.99 32.16 11.84
N GLY A 260 11.35 31.92 13.10
CA GLY A 260 10.74 32.53 14.27
C GLY A 260 11.69 33.48 14.98
N GLU A 261 11.13 34.49 15.64
CA GLU A 261 11.85 35.46 16.46
C GLU A 261 11.47 35.27 17.94
N ARG A 262 12.46 35.38 18.82
CA ARG A 262 12.30 35.11 20.26
C ARG A 262 11.24 36.00 20.89
N ILE A 263 10.40 35.40 21.74
CA ILE A 263 9.47 36.11 22.61
C ILE A 263 10.15 36.32 23.97
N TYR A 264 10.30 37.58 24.38
CA TYR A 264 10.78 37.94 25.72
C TYR A 264 9.67 38.60 26.55
N PRO A 265 9.49 38.22 27.83
CA PRO A 265 10.03 36.99 28.44
C PRO A 265 9.36 35.72 27.85
N THR A 266 9.94 34.54 28.12
CA THR A 266 9.30 33.27 27.75
C THR A 266 7.89 33.20 28.37
N PRO A 267 6.83 32.88 27.60
CA PRO A 267 5.47 32.81 28.12
C PRO A 267 5.32 31.83 29.29
N ALA A 268 4.64 32.24 30.36
CA ALA A 268 4.44 31.43 31.57
C ALA A 268 3.78 30.07 31.31
N LYS A 269 2.88 30.01 30.32
CA LYS A 269 2.23 28.76 29.89
C LYS A 269 3.22 27.71 29.37
N ASP A 270 4.28 28.17 28.68
CA ASP A 270 5.27 27.29 28.05
C ASP A 270 6.26 26.80 29.10
N LEU A 271 6.65 27.68 30.03
CA LEU A 271 7.42 27.32 31.23
C LEU A 271 6.68 26.27 32.07
N ALA A 272 5.37 26.44 32.29
CA ALA A 272 4.56 25.47 33.02
C ALA A 272 4.32 24.15 32.25
N ALA A 273 4.57 24.14 30.94
CA ALA A 273 4.47 22.95 30.09
C ALA A 273 5.82 22.25 29.86
N ALA A 274 6.92 22.82 30.35
CA ALA A 274 8.26 22.26 30.24
C ALA A 274 8.34 20.87 30.88
N GLY A 275 9.05 19.94 30.23
CA GLY A 275 9.23 18.58 30.75
C GLY A 275 7.97 17.71 30.77
N LYS A 276 6.80 18.23 30.35
CA LYS A 276 5.61 17.39 30.17
C LYS A 276 5.88 16.33 29.10
N ARG A 277 5.42 15.11 29.35
CA ARG A 277 5.52 14.02 28.37
C ARG A 277 4.76 14.38 27.08
N PRO A 278 5.26 13.99 25.91
CA PRO A 278 4.51 14.15 24.66
C PRO A 278 3.18 13.41 24.70
N ASP A 279 2.17 13.99 24.05
CA ASP A 279 0.85 13.39 23.80
C ASP A 279 0.80 12.54 22.52
N VAL A 280 1.83 12.65 21.70
CA VAL A 280 2.05 11.84 20.49
C VAL A 280 2.82 10.54 20.75
N PRO A 281 2.56 9.47 19.98
CA PRO A 281 1.52 9.37 18.97
C PRO A 281 0.15 9.10 19.60
N HIS A 282 -0.89 9.66 18.98
CA HIS A 282 -2.27 9.40 19.37
C HIS A 282 -2.69 7.94 19.12
N PHE A 283 -3.88 7.56 19.59
CA PHE A 283 -4.41 6.20 19.43
C PHE A 283 -4.38 5.74 17.95
N PRO A 284 -3.86 4.53 17.64
CA PRO A 284 -3.65 4.03 16.28
C PRO A 284 -4.97 3.58 15.63
N TRP A 285 -5.79 4.51 15.14
CA TRP A 285 -7.06 4.21 14.47
C TRP A 285 -6.92 3.29 13.24
N TRP A 286 -5.77 3.32 12.58
CA TRP A 286 -5.44 2.38 11.50
C TRP A 286 -5.52 0.92 11.95
N ALA A 287 -5.19 0.60 13.22
CA ALA A 287 -5.23 -0.75 13.74
C ALA A 287 -6.68 -1.25 13.87
N VAL A 288 -7.61 -0.35 14.24
CA VAL A 288 -9.05 -0.64 14.27
C VAL A 288 -9.56 -0.91 12.85
N GLY A 289 -9.17 -0.08 11.89
CA GLY A 289 -9.50 -0.28 10.47
C GLY A 289 -8.97 -1.60 9.93
N LEU A 290 -7.72 -1.95 10.25
CA LEU A 290 -7.10 -3.21 9.86
C LEU A 290 -7.84 -4.41 10.48
N ALA A 291 -8.15 -4.35 11.78
CA ALA A 291 -8.91 -5.41 12.45
C ALA A 291 -10.30 -5.60 11.85
N ALA A 292 -11.02 -4.51 11.56
CA ALA A 292 -12.32 -4.55 10.90
C ALA A 292 -12.23 -5.18 9.50
N GLY A 293 -11.22 -4.80 8.70
CA GLY A 293 -11.00 -5.40 7.38
C GLY A 293 -10.69 -6.90 7.44
N LEU A 294 -9.88 -7.34 8.41
CA LEU A 294 -9.59 -8.77 8.62
C LEU A 294 -10.85 -9.55 9.01
N ILE A 295 -11.73 -8.97 9.83
CA ILE A 295 -13.03 -9.57 10.14
C ILE A 295 -13.87 -9.72 8.88
N VAL A 296 -13.92 -8.71 8.01
CA VAL A 296 -14.64 -8.77 6.73
C VAL A 296 -14.09 -9.86 5.82
N VAL A 297 -12.76 -9.97 5.68
CA VAL A 297 -12.11 -11.05 4.92
C VAL A 297 -12.44 -12.43 5.51
N GLY A 298 -12.43 -12.56 6.84
CA GLY A 298 -12.83 -13.78 7.54
C GLY A 298 -14.29 -14.17 7.29
N LEU A 299 -15.21 -13.20 7.36
CA LEU A 299 -16.63 -13.40 7.05
C LEU A 299 -16.85 -13.77 5.57
N TYR A 300 -16.07 -13.18 4.65
CA TYR A 300 -16.08 -13.54 3.23
C TYR A 300 -15.63 -14.99 3.01
N LEU A 301 -14.52 -15.42 3.64
CA LEU A 301 -14.05 -16.82 3.57
C LEU A 301 -15.06 -17.80 4.18
N TRP A 302 -15.64 -17.44 5.32
CA TRP A 302 -16.66 -18.25 5.96
C TRP A 302 -17.89 -18.42 5.06
N ARG A 303 -18.41 -17.32 4.50
CA ARG A 303 -19.59 -17.32 3.61
C ARG A 303 -19.32 -18.03 2.28
N SER A 304 -18.15 -17.80 1.67
CA SER A 304 -17.78 -18.45 0.42
C SER A 304 -17.61 -19.96 0.59
N GLY A 305 -17.18 -20.44 1.76
CA GLY A 305 -17.08 -21.88 2.00
C GLY A 305 -18.43 -22.61 2.06
N TYR A 306 -19.50 -21.93 2.49
CA TYR A 306 -20.86 -22.47 2.34
C TYR A 306 -21.38 -22.40 0.91
N ALA A 307 -20.94 -21.43 0.10
CA ALA A 307 -21.29 -21.37 -1.32
C ALA A 307 -20.59 -22.50 -2.11
N ALA A 308 -19.31 -22.75 -1.83
CA ALA A 308 -18.55 -23.84 -2.44
C ALA A 308 -19.15 -25.22 -2.11
N ALA A 309 -19.56 -25.43 -0.86
CA ALA A 309 -20.28 -26.64 -0.46
C ALA A 309 -21.56 -26.84 -1.29
N ARG A 310 -22.34 -25.77 -1.53
CA ARG A 310 -23.56 -25.83 -2.37
C ARG A 310 -23.27 -26.18 -3.83
N VAL A 311 -22.22 -25.61 -4.42
CA VAL A 311 -21.85 -25.89 -5.82
C VAL A 311 -21.47 -27.36 -5.99
N LYS A 312 -20.68 -27.91 -5.06
CA LYS A 312 -20.32 -29.34 -5.09
C LYS A 312 -21.53 -30.26 -4.89
N GLU A 313 -22.42 -29.95 -3.95
CA GLU A 313 -23.66 -30.71 -3.76
C GLU A 313 -24.51 -30.74 -5.04
N ARG A 314 -24.61 -29.60 -5.75
CA ARG A 314 -25.30 -29.52 -7.06
C ARG A 314 -24.58 -30.34 -8.13
N GLY A 315 -23.25 -30.27 -8.20
CA GLY A 315 -22.46 -31.07 -9.14
C GLY A 315 -22.62 -32.58 -8.90
N LEU A 316 -22.59 -33.02 -7.64
CA LEU A 316 -22.84 -34.42 -7.27
C LEU A 316 -24.28 -34.86 -7.56
N ALA A 317 -25.27 -33.98 -7.38
CA ALA A 317 -26.65 -34.27 -7.73
C ALA A 317 -26.81 -34.49 -9.25
N ARG A 318 -26.25 -33.60 -10.07
CA ARG A 318 -26.22 -33.74 -11.54
C ARG A 318 -25.50 -35.00 -11.99
N ALA A 319 -24.36 -35.34 -11.38
CA ALA A 319 -23.63 -36.56 -11.70
C ALA A 319 -24.45 -37.82 -11.41
N ARG A 320 -25.20 -37.85 -10.31
CA ARG A 320 -26.12 -38.95 -9.99
C ARG A 320 -27.31 -39.03 -10.94
N GLU A 321 -27.84 -37.89 -11.36
CA GLU A 321 -28.91 -37.83 -12.37
C GLU A 321 -28.39 -38.37 -13.72
N ALA A 322 -27.20 -37.97 -14.16
CA ALA A 322 -26.57 -38.48 -15.37
C ALA A 322 -26.25 -39.99 -15.32
N GLU A 323 -25.93 -40.53 -14.14
CA GLU A 323 -25.72 -41.98 -13.94
C GLU A 323 -27.04 -42.76 -13.90
N GLN A 324 -28.16 -42.10 -13.59
CA GLN A 324 -29.51 -42.66 -13.62
C GLN A 324 -30.21 -42.49 -14.97
N GLU A 325 -29.69 -41.62 -15.85
CA GLU A 325 -30.17 -41.56 -17.23
C GLU A 325 -29.88 -42.92 -17.90
N PRO A 326 -30.91 -43.57 -18.47
CA PRO A 326 -30.71 -44.84 -19.15
C PRO A 326 -29.70 -44.64 -20.29
N ARG A 327 -28.76 -45.59 -20.42
CA ARG A 327 -27.73 -45.58 -21.47
C ARG A 327 -28.39 -45.22 -22.81
N PRO A 328 -27.87 -44.25 -23.58
CA PRO A 328 -28.45 -43.91 -24.87
C PRO A 328 -28.51 -45.19 -25.71
N GLN A 329 -29.73 -45.62 -26.05
CA GLN A 329 -29.93 -46.84 -26.82
C GLN A 329 -29.19 -46.68 -28.14
N THR A 330 -28.40 -47.69 -28.51
CA THR A 330 -27.77 -47.69 -29.83
C THR A 330 -28.85 -47.73 -30.90
N TRP A 331 -28.60 -47.18 -32.09
CA TRP A 331 -29.53 -47.26 -33.23
C TRP A 331 -29.99 -48.70 -33.50
N ALA A 332 -29.10 -49.67 -33.27
CA ALA A 332 -29.39 -51.09 -33.39
C ALA A 332 -30.37 -51.61 -32.32
N GLU A 333 -30.27 -51.16 -31.07
CA GLU A 333 -31.21 -51.53 -30.00
C GLU A 333 -32.57 -50.86 -30.17
N GLN A 334 -32.61 -49.60 -30.63
CA GLN A 334 -33.87 -48.92 -30.98
C GLN A 334 -34.60 -49.62 -32.12
N MET A 335 -33.87 -49.98 -33.19
CA MET A 335 -34.46 -50.75 -34.29
C MET A 335 -34.99 -52.11 -33.82
N ARG A 336 -34.29 -52.79 -32.91
CA ARG A 336 -34.72 -54.10 -32.43
C ARG A 336 -36.00 -54.02 -31.58
N ILE A 337 -36.12 -53.00 -30.72
CA ILE A 337 -37.34 -52.75 -29.94
C ILE A 337 -38.50 -52.38 -30.87
N TRP A 338 -38.26 -51.52 -31.87
CA TRP A 338 -39.25 -51.14 -32.87
C TRP A 338 -39.74 -52.35 -33.69
N MET A 339 -38.83 -53.24 -34.11
CA MET A 339 -39.16 -54.47 -34.83
C MET A 339 -39.88 -55.51 -33.97
N ASP A 340 -39.60 -55.57 -32.66
CA ASP A 340 -40.30 -56.47 -31.72
C ASP A 340 -41.72 -55.95 -31.41
N ASP A 341 -41.93 -54.63 -31.31
CA ASP A 341 -43.26 -54.03 -31.14
C ASP A 341 -44.13 -54.12 -32.41
N ASP A 342 -43.52 -54.19 -33.59
CA ASP A 342 -44.21 -54.38 -34.89
C ASP A 342 -44.37 -55.85 -35.32
N ALA A 343 -44.00 -56.83 -34.48
CA ALA A 343 -44.04 -58.27 -34.81
C ALA A 343 -45.44 -58.87 -35.07
N GLY A 344 -46.49 -58.03 -35.18
CA GLY A 344 -47.86 -58.44 -35.49
C GLY A 344 -48.54 -57.68 -36.64
N VAL A 345 -47.84 -56.80 -37.36
CA VAL A 345 -48.44 -55.98 -38.42
C VAL A 345 -47.87 -56.38 -39.79
N GLU A 346 -48.74 -56.80 -40.72
CA GLU A 346 -48.36 -57.12 -42.10
C GLU A 346 -47.71 -55.90 -42.80
N PRO A 347 -46.67 -56.09 -43.63
CA PRO A 347 -45.99 -54.98 -44.30
C PRO A 347 -46.87 -54.40 -45.42
N GLN A 348 -47.62 -53.34 -45.12
CA GLN A 348 -48.30 -52.54 -46.13
C GLN A 348 -47.32 -51.66 -46.89
N ARG A 349 -46.84 -52.13 -48.04
CA ARG A 349 -46.34 -51.34 -49.21
C ARG A 349 -46.16 -49.82 -48.98
N TRP A 350 -44.99 -49.39 -48.50
CA TRP A 350 -44.70 -47.95 -48.26
C TRP A 350 -43.87 -47.26 -49.36
N PHE A 351 -43.51 -47.94 -50.46
CA PHE A 351 -42.55 -47.40 -51.44
C PHE A 351 -42.90 -47.72 -52.91
N THR A 352 -44.05 -47.28 -53.41
CA THR A 352 -44.31 -47.27 -54.87
C THR A 352 -44.84 -45.96 -55.46
N ASP A 353 -45.14 -44.91 -54.68
CA ASP A 353 -45.72 -43.67 -55.25
C ASP A 353 -45.04 -42.40 -54.73
N LEU A 354 -43.70 -42.31 -54.84
CA LEU A 354 -43.01 -41.03 -54.71
C LEU A 354 -42.88 -40.39 -56.11
N PRO A 355 -43.42 -39.18 -56.36
CA PRO A 355 -43.23 -38.51 -57.63
C PRO A 355 -41.75 -38.17 -57.82
N VAL A 356 -41.18 -38.62 -58.94
CA VAL A 356 -39.84 -38.20 -59.36
C VAL A 356 -39.94 -36.72 -59.77
N PRO A 357 -39.19 -35.80 -59.16
CA PRO A 357 -39.19 -34.40 -59.60
C PRO A 357 -38.63 -34.32 -61.03
N PRO A 358 -39.17 -33.44 -61.89
CA PRO A 358 -38.65 -33.27 -63.24
C PRO A 358 -37.19 -32.81 -63.18
N GLN A 359 -36.34 -33.39 -64.03
CA GLN A 359 -34.96 -32.92 -64.13
C GLN A 359 -34.94 -31.52 -64.76
N PRO A 360 -34.15 -30.57 -64.21
CA PRO A 360 -34.05 -29.23 -64.76
C PRO A 360 -33.49 -29.29 -66.18
N SER A 361 -33.98 -28.41 -67.04
CA SER A 361 -33.50 -28.28 -68.42
C SER A 361 -32.05 -27.78 -68.45
N GLU A 362 -31.34 -28.05 -69.55
CA GLU A 362 -29.94 -27.63 -69.72
C GLU A 362 -29.76 -26.10 -69.56
N MET A 363 -30.80 -25.33 -69.91
CA MET A 363 -30.89 -23.87 -69.73
C MET A 363 -31.00 -23.45 -68.25
N GLU A 364 -31.75 -24.19 -67.42
CA GLU A 364 -31.86 -23.92 -65.97
C GLU A 364 -30.57 -24.27 -65.23
N ASN A 365 -29.88 -25.32 -65.67
CA ASN A 365 -28.57 -25.67 -65.13
C ASN A 365 -27.51 -24.61 -65.46
N LEU A 366 -27.54 -24.02 -66.66
CA LEU A 366 -26.64 -22.92 -67.02
C LEU A 366 -26.94 -21.64 -66.23
N ALA A 367 -28.21 -21.31 -65.99
CA ALA A 367 -28.60 -20.16 -65.18
C ALA A 367 -28.15 -20.31 -63.71
N LEU A 368 -28.27 -21.50 -63.14
CA LEU A 368 -27.77 -21.81 -61.79
C LEU A 368 -26.24 -21.71 -61.70
N LEU A 369 -25.51 -22.11 -62.75
CA LEU A 369 -24.05 -21.99 -62.79
C LEU A 369 -23.60 -20.54 -62.92
N GLU A 370 -24.34 -19.69 -63.65
CA GLU A 370 -24.07 -18.25 -63.74
C GLU A 370 -24.33 -17.51 -62.42
N GLU A 371 -25.40 -17.89 -61.70
CA GLU A 371 -25.72 -17.35 -60.38
C GLU A 371 -24.64 -17.69 -59.35
N ILE A 372 -24.18 -18.94 -59.33
CA ILE A 372 -23.07 -19.40 -58.47
C ILE A 372 -21.75 -18.70 -58.83
N ALA A 373 -21.49 -18.47 -60.13
CA ALA A 373 -20.31 -17.73 -60.57
C ALA A 373 -20.35 -16.24 -60.12
N SER A 374 -21.52 -15.60 -60.16
CA SER A 374 -21.72 -14.20 -59.73
C SER A 374 -21.48 -13.98 -58.23
N LEU A 375 -21.73 -15.00 -57.41
CA LEU A 375 -21.50 -14.99 -55.95
C LEU A 375 -20.03 -15.19 -55.56
N SER A 376 -19.16 -15.51 -56.52
CA SER A 376 -17.74 -15.85 -56.28
C SER A 376 -16.72 -14.84 -56.85
N ALA A 377 -17.17 -13.74 -57.45
CA ALA A 377 -16.27 -12.70 -57.98
C ALA A 377 -15.85 -11.71 -56.87
N PRO A 378 -14.53 -11.44 -56.69
CA PRO A 378 -14.06 -10.50 -55.67
C PRO A 378 -14.31 -9.05 -56.12
N SER A 379 -15.13 -8.30 -55.37
CA SER A 379 -15.39 -6.88 -55.62
C SER A 379 -14.18 -6.03 -55.25
N ALA A 380 -13.49 -5.48 -56.25
CA ALA A 380 -12.51 -4.42 -56.07
C ALA A 380 -13.22 -3.04 -56.05
N ARG A 381 -13.23 -2.36 -54.90
CA ARG A 381 -12.97 -0.91 -54.78
C ARG A 381 -12.88 -0.48 -53.32
N TRP A 382 -11.82 0.27 -53.07
CA TRP A 382 -11.46 0.93 -51.82
C TRP A 382 -12.29 2.22 -51.65
N ASP A 383 -12.47 2.69 -50.42
CA ASP A 383 -12.06 4.04 -49.97
C ASP A 383 -12.40 4.26 -48.48
N ASP A 384 -11.33 4.47 -47.71
CA ASP A 384 -11.02 5.45 -46.66
C ASP A 384 -11.70 5.58 -45.27
N GLU A 385 -10.78 5.63 -44.28
CA GLU A 385 -10.76 6.29 -42.96
C GLU A 385 -11.62 5.81 -41.79
N GLU A 386 -10.99 5.11 -40.84
CA GLU A 386 -10.82 5.65 -39.46
C GLU A 386 -9.60 5.03 -38.75
N LEU A 387 -8.67 5.89 -38.32
CA LEU A 387 -7.47 5.57 -37.55
C LEU A 387 -7.79 4.92 -36.20
N ILE A 388 -7.12 3.80 -35.86
CA ILE A 388 -6.49 3.63 -34.55
C ILE A 388 -5.17 2.86 -34.71
N ASP A 389 -4.08 3.54 -34.40
CA ASP A 389 -2.70 3.07 -34.34
C ASP A 389 -2.48 2.16 -33.11
N THR A 390 -1.96 0.95 -33.33
CA THR A 390 -1.16 0.22 -32.32
C THR A 390 -0.12 -0.63 -33.03
N ALA A 391 1.04 -0.03 -33.30
CA ALA A 391 2.26 -0.76 -33.57
C ALA A 391 2.84 -1.42 -32.29
N GLU A 392 3.56 -2.51 -32.54
CA GLU A 392 4.62 -3.14 -31.71
C GLU A 392 4.25 -4.10 -30.57
N ILE A 393 4.19 -5.41 -30.88
CA ILE A 393 4.89 -6.47 -30.11
C ILE A 393 5.44 -7.55 -31.08
N PRO A 394 6.73 -7.95 -30.99
CA PRO A 394 7.42 -8.79 -31.98
C PRO A 394 7.27 -10.30 -31.76
N VAL A 395 7.36 -11.08 -32.84
CA VAL A 395 7.45 -12.56 -32.82
C VAL A 395 8.91 -12.98 -33.03
N LEU A 396 9.48 -13.67 -32.04
CA LEU A 396 10.77 -14.35 -32.09
C LEU A 396 10.63 -15.65 -32.91
N ASP A 397 11.38 -15.75 -34.00
CA ASP A 397 11.53 -17.01 -34.73
C ASP A 397 12.73 -17.82 -34.19
N ALA A 398 12.50 -19.11 -33.99
CA ALA A 398 13.41 -20.05 -33.39
C ALA A 398 14.08 -20.90 -34.48
N THR A 399 15.39 -20.75 -34.65
CA THR A 399 16.18 -21.70 -35.45
C THR A 399 17.21 -22.44 -34.57
N ARG A 400 17.15 -23.78 -34.67
CA ARG A 400 17.98 -24.77 -33.98
C ARG A 400 19.46 -24.68 -34.39
N PRO A 401 20.39 -25.12 -33.51
CA PRO A 401 21.82 -25.02 -33.75
C PRO A 401 22.39 -26.25 -34.47
N SER A 402 23.34 -26.05 -35.37
CA SER A 402 24.28 -27.08 -35.82
C SER A 402 25.72 -26.65 -35.54
N ALA A 403 26.46 -27.62 -34.99
CA ALA A 403 27.86 -27.66 -34.59
C ALA A 403 28.86 -26.79 -35.38
N GLY A 404 29.88 -26.28 -34.66
CA GLY A 404 31.11 -25.77 -35.27
C GLY A 404 32.08 -25.16 -34.25
N ALA A 405 33.15 -25.89 -33.97
CA ALA A 405 34.29 -25.58 -33.11
C ALA A 405 34.69 -24.09 -32.95
N SER A 406 34.95 -23.68 -31.70
CA SER A 406 35.75 -22.49 -31.38
C SER A 406 36.97 -22.88 -30.56
N GLY A 407 38.13 -22.62 -31.13
CA GLY A 407 39.38 -22.49 -30.42
C GLY A 407 39.65 -21.01 -30.10
N ARG A 408 40.35 -20.82 -28.97
CA ARG A 408 41.17 -19.67 -28.56
C ARG A 408 40.52 -18.27 -28.55
N THR A 409 40.40 -17.74 -27.34
CA THR A 409 40.50 -16.29 -27.08
C THR A 409 41.65 -16.02 -26.11
N HIS A 410 42.54 -15.13 -26.54
CA HIS A 410 43.50 -14.40 -25.73
C HIS A 410 42.81 -13.20 -25.06
N ARG A 411 43.40 -12.80 -23.92
CA ARG A 411 43.26 -11.56 -23.12
C ARG A 411 42.77 -10.30 -23.87
N LEU A 412 42.01 -9.48 -23.15
CA LEU A 412 42.50 -8.25 -22.48
C LEU A 412 41.63 -7.91 -21.26
#